data_AF-A0A959X9F1-F1
#
_entry.id   AF-A0A959X9F1-F1
#
_cell.length_a   1.000
_cell.length_b   1.000
_cell.length_c   1.000
_cell.angle_alpha   90.00
_cell.angle_beta   90.00
_cell.angle_gamma   90.00
#
_symmetry.space_group_name_H-M   'P 1'
#
loop_
_entity.id
_entity.type
_entity.pdbx_description
1 polymer ?
#
loop_
_entity_poly.entity_id
_entity_poly.type
_entity_poly.pdbx_seq_one_letter_code
_entity_poly.pdbx_strand_id
1 'polypeptide(L)' 'MDDLEIARAAQLLPISQVADTLGLDPSTIEPYGRNVAKIDLDEAAESGTPATRAKYVVVSAITPTPLGEGKTTTVVG' A
#
# COMPACT_ATOMS: atom_id res chain seq x y z
N MET A 1 22.52 5.13 10.24
CA MET A 1 21.51 4.64 9.31
C MET A 1 20.18 5.18 9.77
N ASP A 2 19.74 6.26 9.14
CA ASP A 2 18.42 6.84 9.37
C ASP A 2 17.39 6.26 8.37
N ASP A 3 16.10 6.53 8.60
CA ASP A 3 15.01 6.01 7.76
C ASP A 3 15.12 6.45 6.29
N LEU A 4 15.67 7.64 6.03
CA LEU A 4 15.83 8.18 4.68
C LEU A 4 16.95 7.46 3.93
N GLU A 5 18.05 7.14 4.61
CA GLU A 5 19.13 6.31 4.07
C GLU A 5 18.62 4.91 3.70
N ILE A 6 17.81 4.29 4.56
CA ILE A 6 17.18 2.99 4.30
C ILE A 6 16.26 3.08 3.08
N ALA A 7 15.39 4.10 3.02
CA ALA A 7 14.44 4.28 1.92
C ALA A 7 15.15 4.51 0.57
N ARG A 8 16.25 5.27 0.55
CA ARG A 8 17.04 5.53 -0.68
C ARG A 8 17.81 4.31 -1.17
N ALA A 9 18.18 3.39 -0.26
CA ALA A 9 18.88 2.16 -0.61
C ALA A 9 17.95 1.07 -1.17
N ALA A 10 16.63 1.22 -1.03
CA ALA A 10 15.65 0.22 -1.46
C ALA A 10 15.61 0.10 -3.00
N GLN A 11 15.59 -1.15 -3.49
CA GLN A 11 15.29 -1.45 -4.89
C GLN A 11 13.78 -1.56 -5.06
N LEU A 12 13.16 -0.49 -5.55
CA LEU A 12 11.72 -0.43 -5.72
C LEU A 12 11.27 -1.21 -6.97
N LEU A 13 10.23 -2.03 -6.81
CA LEU A 13 9.52 -2.61 -7.95
C LEU A 13 8.78 -1.52 -8.73
N PRO A 14 8.64 -1.64 -10.06
CA PRO A 14 7.69 -0.84 -10.82
C PRO A 14 6.28 -1.02 -10.27
N ILE A 15 5.49 0.06 -10.25
CA ILE A 15 4.15 0.02 -9.66
C ILE A 15 3.21 -0.98 -10.36
N SER A 16 3.42 -1.22 -11.66
CA SER A 16 2.67 -2.23 -12.42
C SER A 16 2.89 -3.65 -11.91
N GLN A 17 4.10 -3.98 -11.42
CA GLN A 17 4.36 -5.30 -10.84
C GLN A 17 3.68 -5.45 -9.48
N VAL A 18 3.60 -4.38 -8.70
CA VAL A 18 2.85 -4.39 -7.43
C VAL A 18 1.36 -4.58 -7.69
N ALA A 19 0.80 -3.87 -8.68
CA ALA A 19 -0.60 -4.01 -9.08
C ALA A 19 -0.94 -5.44 -9.56
N ASP A 20 -0.05 -6.07 -10.32
CA ASP A 20 -0.19 -7.47 -10.77
C ASP A 20 -0.28 -8.45 -9.58
N THR A 21 0.50 -8.22 -8.51
CA THR A 21 0.41 -9.06 -7.29
C THR A 21 -0.94 -8.97 -6.57
N LEU A 22 -1.69 -7.89 -6.80
CA LEU A 22 -3.04 -7.68 -6.27
C LEU A 22 -4.13 -8.15 -7.25
N GLY A 23 -3.76 -8.65 -8.43
CA GLY A 23 -4.68 -9.08 -9.47
C GLY A 23 -5.41 -7.92 -10.17
N LEU A 24 -4.84 -6.71 -10.15
CA LEU A 24 -5.42 -5.55 -10.82
C LEU A 24 -5.09 -5.56 -12.32
N ASP A 25 -6.08 -5.32 -13.16
CA ASP A 25 -5.85 -5.13 -14.59
C ASP A 25 -5.05 -3.84 -14.83
N PRO A 26 -4.06 -3.84 -15.73
CA PRO A 26 -3.30 -2.63 -16.08
C PRO A 26 -4.14 -1.42 -16.52
N SER A 27 -5.37 -1.62 -17.05
CA SER A 27 -6.27 -0.51 -17.41
C SER A 27 -6.78 0.26 -16.19
N THR A 28 -6.94 -0.45 -15.06
CA THR A 28 -7.50 0.09 -13.81
C THR A 28 -6.53 0.97 -13.02
N ILE A 29 -5.29 1.14 -13.51
CA ILE A 29 -4.29 1.96 -12.84
C ILE A 29 -3.79 3.10 -13.72
N GLU A 30 -3.65 4.28 -13.12
CA GLU A 30 -3.08 5.48 -13.76
C GLU A 30 -1.69 5.76 -13.15
N PRO A 31 -0.57 5.45 -13.85
CA PRO A 31 0.77 5.63 -13.30
C PRO A 31 1.20 7.11 -13.19
N TYR A 32 1.81 7.45 -12.06
CA TYR A 32 2.46 8.73 -11.78
C TYR A 32 3.96 8.48 -11.62
N GLY A 33 4.67 8.42 -12.76
CA GLY A 33 6.05 7.95 -12.79
C GLY A 33 6.14 6.43 -12.68
N ARG A 34 7.23 5.92 -12.10
CA ARG A 34 7.55 4.47 -12.13
C ARG A 34 7.00 3.68 -10.94
N ASN A 35 6.76 4.32 -9.80
CA ASN A 35 6.57 3.64 -8.51
C ASN A 35 5.29 4.06 -7.78
N VAL A 36 4.47 4.91 -8.40
CA VAL A 36 3.21 5.41 -7.85
C VAL A 36 2.15 5.33 -8.93
N ALA A 37 0.91 4.98 -8.57
CA ALA A 37 -0.24 4.99 -9.45
C ALA A 37 -1.51 5.31 -8.65
N LYS A 38 -2.52 5.85 -9.32
CA LYS A 38 -3.90 5.86 -8.82
C LYS A 38 -4.63 4.62 -9.32
N ILE A 39 -5.69 4.23 -8.61
CA ILE A 39 -6.59 3.15 -9.01
C ILE A 39 -7.91 3.79 -9.45
N ASP A 40 -8.39 3.40 -10.63
CA ASP A 40 -9.73 3.73 -11.10
C ASP A 40 -10.75 2.88 -10.34
N LEU A 41 -11.64 3.54 -9.59
CA LEU A 41 -12.60 2.85 -8.73
C LEU A 41 -13.77 2.27 -9.50
N ASP A 42 -14.13 2.85 -10.64
CA ASP A 42 -15.27 2.38 -11.44
C ASP A 42 -14.87 1.07 -12.13
N GLU A 43 -13.68 1.02 -12.75
CA GLU A 43 -13.16 -0.22 -13.36
C GLU A 43 -12.83 -1.30 -12.30
N ALA A 44 -12.32 -0.90 -11.12
CA ALA A 44 -12.07 -1.82 -10.01
C ALA A 44 -13.37 -2.37 -9.38
N ALA A 45 -14.46 -1.59 -9.39
CA ALA A 45 -15.76 -2.04 -8.91
C ALA A 45 -16.44 -2.98 -9.91
N GLU A 46 -16.29 -2.74 -11.22
CA GLU A 46 -16.88 -3.57 -12.28
C GLU A 46 -16.18 -4.94 -12.43
N SER A 47 -14.88 -5.02 -12.16
CA SER A 47 -14.13 -6.28 -12.12
C SER A 47 -14.46 -7.16 -10.89
N GLY A 48 -15.17 -6.61 -9.89
CA GLY A 48 -15.50 -7.26 -8.63
C GLY A 48 -16.87 -7.95 -8.60
N THR A 49 -16.92 -9.22 -9.02
CA THR A 49 -17.78 -10.20 -8.32
C THR A 49 -17.45 -10.11 -6.82
N PRO A 50 -18.38 -10.34 -5.87
CA PRO A 50 -18.08 -10.24 -4.45
C PRO A 50 -17.13 -11.38 -4.02
N ALA A 51 -15.84 -11.23 -4.34
CA ALA A 51 -14.76 -11.89 -3.68
C ALA A 51 -14.94 -11.56 -2.20
N THR A 52 -15.18 -12.60 -1.40
CA THR A 52 -15.37 -12.53 0.05
C THR A 52 -14.60 -11.38 0.67
N ARG A 53 -15.29 -10.47 1.37
CA ARG A 53 -14.65 -9.34 2.06
C ARG A 53 -13.40 -9.81 2.80
N ALA A 54 -12.28 -9.14 2.56
CA ALA A 54 -11.05 -9.39 3.29
C ALA A 54 -11.24 -9.16 4.80
N LYS A 55 -10.34 -9.69 5.61
CA LYS A 55 -10.33 -9.38 7.05
C LYS A 55 -9.90 -7.93 7.23
N TYR A 56 -10.66 -7.20 8.04
CA TYR A 56 -10.34 -5.83 8.43
C TYR A 56 -9.64 -5.84 9.78
N VAL A 57 -8.39 -5.40 9.82
CA VAL A 57 -7.55 -5.37 11.02
C VAL A 57 -7.30 -3.92 11.41
N VAL A 58 -7.65 -3.56 12.65
CA VAL A 58 -7.39 -2.23 13.21
C VAL A 58 -6.21 -2.31 14.16
N VAL A 59 -5.16 -1.54 13.87
CA VAL A 59 -4.01 -1.36 14.77
C VAL A 59 -4.20 -0.03 15.50
N SER A 60 -4.19 -0.09 16.84
CA SER A 60 -4.30 1.08 17.71
C SER A 60 -3.13 1.12 18.69
N ALA A 61 -2.98 2.23 19.40
CA ALA A 61 -1.97 2.43 20.43
C ALA A 61 -2.58 3.10 21.67
N ILE A 62 -1.82 3.11 22.76
CA ILE A 62 -2.12 3.92 23.94
C ILE A 62 -2.02 5.43 23.61
N THR A 63 -2.37 6.29 24.57
CA THR A 63 -2.13 7.73 24.46
C THR A 63 -0.66 8.02 24.14
N PRO A 64 -0.36 8.89 23.15
CA PRO A 64 1.01 9.17 22.76
C PRO A 64 1.88 9.66 23.91
N THR A 65 3.11 9.20 23.92
CA THR A 65 4.18 9.57 24.86
C THR A 65 5.38 10.12 24.08
N PRO A 66 6.30 10.86 24.74
CA PRO A 66 7.50 11.37 24.07
C PRO A 66 8.43 10.30 23.50
N LEU A 67 8.34 9.05 23.97
CA LEU A 67 9.15 7.93 23.48
C LEU A 67 8.64 7.36 22.15
N GLY A 68 7.38 7.64 21.81
CA GLY A 68 6.70 7.09 20.63
C GLY A 68 6.29 5.63 20.81
N GLU A 69 5.17 5.27 20.17
CA GLU A 69 4.55 3.95 20.32
C GLU A 69 4.80 3.04 19.11
N GLY A 70 5.39 3.56 18.04
CA GLY A 70 5.70 2.78 16.83
C GLY A 70 4.48 2.31 16.05
N LYS A 71 3.28 2.88 16.27
CA LYS A 71 2.02 2.43 15.65
C LYS A 71 2.11 2.24 14.13
N THR A 72 2.68 3.21 13.40
CA THR A 72 2.79 3.14 11.93
C THR A 72 3.77 2.07 11.49
N THR A 73 4.88 1.91 12.19
CA THR A 73 5.86 0.84 11.93
C THR A 73 5.22 -0.54 12.10
N THR A 74 4.38 -0.72 13.12
CA THR A 74 3.62 -1.97 13.36
C THR A 74 2.51 -2.21 12.32
N VAL A 75 2.00 -1.18 11.65
CA VAL A 75 1.02 -1.36 10.55
C VAL A 75 1.69 -1.82 9.26
N VAL A 76 2.93 -1.40 9.02
CA VAL A 76 3.68 -1.71 7.80
C VAL A 76 4.46 -3.03 7.92
N GLY A 77 4.98 -3.35 9.11
CA GLY A 77 5.74 -4.58 9.38
C GLY A 77 4.85 -5.77 9.72
#